data_AF-A0A955ZJG8-F1
#
_entry.id   AF-A0A955ZJG8-F1
#
_cell.length_a   1.000
_cell.length_b   1.000
_cell.length_c   1.000
_cell.angle_alpha   90.00
_cell.angle_beta   90.00
_cell.angle_gamma   90.00
#
_symmetry.space_group_name_H-M   'P 1'
#
loop_
_entity.id
_entity.type
_entity.pdbx_description
1 polymer ?
#
loop_
_entity_poly.entity_id
_entity_poly.type
_entity_poly.pdbx_seq_one_letter_code
_entity_poly.pdbx_strand_id
1 'polypeptide(L)'
;MTDALQFPKPEPTDTEDVVWALEAASSMWERGDGREAVRWIRRAAESAGDAGNDLRALALARVAADLAQAANIPPSIPPPAPMEPKSNPQAPIPPMDDSDGPSATDYTIPDGMPAVQPPEPEPPPPPPSSPVAAGSSPSASPHAWRPRQAIRVAVEPSPDDRNLLLVRPLAEGETAPEHAHEAMLTAMEAGAHLLSRKR
;
A
#
# COMPACT_ATOMS: atom_id res chain seq x y z
N MET A 1 -0.57 -30.74 24.22
CA MET A 1 -0.18 -30.91 22.80
C MET A 1 0.09 -29.51 22.30
N THR A 2 1.36 -29.11 22.24
CA THR A 2 1.77 -27.80 21.73
C THR A 2 1.69 -27.89 20.21
N ASP A 3 0.58 -27.41 19.65
CA ASP A 3 0.46 -27.15 18.22
C ASP A 3 1.54 -26.13 17.89
N ALA A 4 2.64 -26.59 17.28
CA ALA A 4 3.69 -25.71 16.83
C ALA A 4 3.03 -24.81 15.79
N LEU A 5 2.85 -23.52 16.11
CA LEU A 5 2.23 -22.49 15.25
C LEU A 5 2.78 -22.59 13.83
N GLN A 6 2.11 -23.38 13.00
CA GLN A 6 2.59 -23.70 11.68
C GLN A 6 2.02 -22.68 10.72
N PHE A 7 2.92 -21.96 10.05
CA PHE A 7 2.53 -20.98 9.06
C PHE A 7 1.81 -21.67 7.89
N PRO A 8 0.62 -21.20 7.46
CA PRO A 8 -0.17 -21.88 6.45
C PRO A 8 0.49 -21.74 5.09
N LYS A 9 0.53 -22.84 4.33
CA LYS A 9 1.03 -22.87 2.95
C LYS A 9 -0.14 -22.83 1.96
N PRO A 10 0.07 -22.23 0.77
CA PRO A 10 -0.93 -22.24 -0.29
C PRO A 10 -1.20 -23.67 -0.79
N GLU A 11 -2.47 -23.96 -1.05
CA GLU A 11 -2.95 -25.21 -1.63
C GLU A 11 -3.29 -25.03 -3.12
N PRO A 12 -3.23 -26.07 -3.96
CA PRO A 12 -3.54 -25.95 -5.39
C PRO A 12 -5.02 -25.61 -5.67
N THR A 13 -5.88 -25.74 -4.67
CA THR A 13 -7.30 -25.35 -4.73
C THR A 13 -7.54 -23.91 -4.27
N ASP A 14 -6.52 -23.22 -3.76
CA ASP A 14 -6.62 -21.81 -3.38
C ASP A 14 -6.68 -20.93 -4.63
N THR A 15 -7.43 -19.84 -4.55
CA THR A 15 -7.47 -18.83 -5.62
C THR A 15 -6.18 -18.01 -5.64
N GLU A 16 -5.91 -17.35 -6.77
CA GLU A 16 -4.70 -16.52 -6.93
C GLU A 16 -4.58 -15.45 -5.84
N ASP A 17 -5.69 -14.82 -5.43
CA ASP A 17 -5.72 -13.85 -4.33
C ASP A 17 -5.31 -14.46 -2.99
N VAL A 18 -5.77 -15.68 -2.69
CA VAL A 18 -5.42 -16.41 -1.46
C VAL A 18 -3.94 -16.78 -1.48
N VAL A 19 -3.44 -17.31 -2.60
CA VAL A 19 -2.03 -17.67 -2.75
C VAL A 19 -1.14 -16.44 -2.58
N TRP A 20 -1.45 -15.34 -3.27
CA TRP A 20 -0.70 -14.09 -3.18
C TRP A 20 -0.69 -13.54 -1.75
N ALA A 21 -1.84 -13.54 -1.06
CA ALA A 21 -1.93 -13.09 0.32
C ALA A 21 -1.10 -13.97 1.27
N LEU A 22 -1.08 -15.29 1.07
CA LEU A 22 -0.27 -16.22 1.88
C LEU A 22 1.24 -16.02 1.66
N GLU A 23 1.67 -15.76 0.43
CA GLU A 23 3.08 -15.46 0.11
C GLU A 23 3.53 -14.13 0.73
N ALA A 24 2.68 -13.10 0.64
CA ALA A 24 2.92 -11.81 1.30
C ALA A 24 2.98 -11.99 2.82
N ALA A 25 2.06 -12.77 3.40
CA ALA A 25 2.05 -13.06 4.82
C ALA A 25 3.34 -13.76 5.27
N SER A 26 3.80 -14.78 4.52
CA SER A 26 5.04 -15.50 4.82
C SER A 26 6.24 -14.56 4.79
N SER A 27 6.32 -13.69 3.78
CA SER A 27 7.40 -12.71 3.65
C SER A 27 7.43 -11.74 4.83
N MET A 28 6.27 -11.27 5.30
CA MET A 28 6.18 -10.39 6.47
C MET A 28 6.55 -11.12 7.77
N TRP A 29 6.17 -12.39 7.90
CA TRP A 29 6.48 -13.18 9.08
C TRP A 29 7.98 -13.45 9.22
N GLU A 30 8.67 -13.79 8.12
CA GLU A 30 10.11 -14.01 8.08
C GLU A 30 10.90 -12.74 8.43
N ARG A 31 10.35 -11.56 8.13
CA ARG A 31 10.92 -10.26 8.49
C ARG A 31 10.69 -9.86 9.95
N GLY A 32 9.88 -10.61 10.69
CA GLY A 32 9.48 -10.30 12.07
C GLY A 32 8.29 -9.35 12.17
N ASP A 33 7.67 -8.98 11.04
CA ASP A 33 6.49 -8.12 10.96
C ASP A 33 5.19 -8.91 11.22
N GLY A 34 5.09 -9.52 12.41
CA GLY A 34 4.00 -10.45 12.74
C GLY A 34 2.59 -9.82 12.67
N ARG A 35 2.47 -8.52 12.93
CA ARG A 35 1.19 -7.79 12.80
C ARG A 35 0.72 -7.70 11.36
N GLU A 36 1.63 -7.45 10.44
CA GLU A 36 1.30 -7.36 9.02
C GLU A 36 1.04 -8.75 8.44
N ALA A 37 1.82 -9.76 8.85
CA ALA A 37 1.58 -11.14 8.48
C ALA A 37 0.17 -11.62 8.86
N VAL A 38 -0.28 -11.34 10.09
CA VAL A 38 -1.65 -11.67 10.54
C VAL A 38 -2.71 -10.93 9.71
N ARG A 39 -2.47 -9.68 9.31
CA ARG A 39 -3.39 -8.94 8.43
C ARG A 39 -3.53 -9.63 7.07
N TRP A 40 -2.42 -10.07 6.49
CA TRP A 40 -2.43 -10.79 5.22
C TRP A 40 -3.14 -12.15 5.32
N ILE A 41 -2.98 -12.90 6.41
CA ILE A 41 -3.71 -14.17 6.61
C ILE A 41 -5.21 -13.93 6.75
N ARG A 42 -5.64 -12.86 7.45
CA ARG A 42 -7.06 -12.49 7.51
C ARG A 42 -7.63 -12.16 6.13
N ARG A 43 -6.87 -11.43 5.32
CA ARG A 43 -7.24 -11.16 3.93
C ARG A 43 -7.33 -12.44 3.09
N ALA A 44 -6.41 -13.37 3.28
CA ALA A 44 -6.47 -14.68 2.63
C ALA A 44 -7.73 -15.46 3.05
N ALA A 45 -8.13 -15.39 4.32
CA ALA A 45 -9.37 -16.01 4.79
C ALA A 45 -10.62 -15.39 4.15
N GLU A 46 -10.67 -14.06 4.04
CA GLU A 46 -11.76 -13.33 3.35
C GLU A 46 -11.84 -13.75 1.88
N SER A 47 -10.73 -13.72 1.14
CA SER A 47 -10.70 -14.13 -0.27
C SER A 47 -11.05 -15.61 -0.49
N ALA A 48 -10.70 -16.50 0.46
CA ALA A 48 -11.12 -17.90 0.40
C ALA A 48 -12.63 -18.04 0.59
N GLY A 49 -13.23 -17.23 1.46
CA GLY A 49 -14.69 -17.18 1.66
C GLY A 49 -15.42 -16.63 0.43
N ASP A 50 -14.92 -15.55 -0.15
CA ASP A 50 -15.47 -14.97 -1.38
C ASP A 50 -15.42 -15.93 -2.57
N ALA A 51 -14.40 -16.81 -2.61
CA ALA A 51 -14.27 -17.88 -3.59
C ALA A 51 -15.16 -19.12 -3.31
N GLY A 52 -15.94 -19.12 -2.22
CA GLY A 52 -16.81 -20.22 -1.81
C GLY A 52 -16.08 -21.38 -1.12
N ASN A 53 -14.84 -21.17 -0.66
CA ASN A 53 -14.06 -22.17 0.07
C ASN A 53 -14.13 -21.93 1.59
N ASP A 54 -15.33 -22.11 2.16
CA ASP A 54 -15.63 -21.76 3.56
C ASP A 54 -14.77 -22.52 4.59
N LEU A 55 -14.46 -23.79 4.32
CA LEU A 55 -13.61 -24.60 5.19
C LEU A 55 -12.19 -24.03 5.25
N ARG A 56 -11.66 -23.61 4.10
CA ARG A 56 -10.35 -22.98 4.00
C ARG A 56 -10.33 -21.62 4.68
N ALA A 57 -11.36 -20.80 4.47
CA ALA A 57 -11.53 -19.52 5.16
C ALA A 57 -11.50 -19.67 6.69
N LEU A 58 -12.26 -20.64 7.22
CA LEU A 58 -12.30 -20.91 8.66
C LEU A 58 -10.96 -21.40 9.20
N ALA A 59 -10.25 -22.27 8.47
CA ALA A 59 -8.92 -22.72 8.83
C ALA A 59 -7.92 -21.55 8.89
N LEU A 60 -7.90 -20.68 7.87
CA LEU A 60 -7.04 -19.51 7.81
C LEU A 60 -7.36 -18.49 8.92
N ALA A 61 -8.65 -18.25 9.20
CA ALA A 61 -9.07 -17.36 10.28
C ALA A 61 -8.62 -17.86 11.66
N ARG A 62 -8.68 -19.18 11.90
CA ARG A 62 -8.17 -19.79 13.13
C ARG A 62 -6.66 -19.58 13.27
N VAL A 63 -5.90 -19.90 12.23
CA VAL A 63 -4.44 -19.72 12.22
C VAL A 63 -4.07 -18.24 12.42
N ALA A 64 -4.82 -17.31 11.83
CA ALA A 64 -4.63 -15.88 12.07
C ALA A 64 -4.87 -15.49 13.55
N ALA A 65 -5.84 -16.09 14.22
CA ALA A 65 -6.09 -15.86 15.64
C ALA A 65 -4.97 -16.41 16.52
N ASP A 66 -4.50 -17.62 16.23
CA ASP A 66 -3.40 -18.26 16.95
C ASP A 66 -2.09 -17.45 16.78
N LEU A 67 -1.78 -16.99 15.56
CA LEU A 67 -0.63 -16.12 15.29
C LEU A 67 -0.77 -14.74 15.92
N ALA A 68 -1.99 -14.19 16.00
CA ALA A 68 -2.23 -12.92 16.68
C ALA A 68 -1.94 -13.03 18.19
N GLN A 69 -2.34 -14.13 18.82
CA GLN A 69 -2.02 -14.42 20.22
C GLN A 69 -0.51 -14.57 20.42
N ALA A 70 0.15 -15.31 19.53
CA ALA A 70 1.61 -15.51 19.58
C ALA A 70 2.39 -14.19 19.45
N ALA A 71 1.92 -13.29 18.60
CA ALA A 71 2.51 -11.97 18.40
C ALA A 71 2.06 -10.92 19.44
N ASN A 72 1.30 -11.32 20.47
CA ASN A 72 0.71 -10.45 21.49
C ASN A 72 -0.05 -9.25 20.89
N ILE A 73 -0.73 -9.49 19.77
CA ILE A 73 -1.54 -8.48 19.08
C ILE A 73 -2.89 -8.45 19.78
N PRO A 74 -3.30 -7.31 20.38
CA PRO A 74 -4.61 -7.22 21.01
C PRO A 74 -5.70 -7.47 19.95
N PRO A 75 -6.79 -8.16 20.30
CA PRO A 75 -7.93 -8.30 19.40
C PRO A 75 -8.43 -6.89 19.06
N SER A 76 -8.35 -6.53 17.78
CA SER A 76 -8.96 -5.29 17.31
C SER A 76 -10.46 -5.47 17.48
N ILE A 77 -11.03 -4.77 18.45
CA ILE A 77 -12.49 -4.67 18.60
C ILE A 77 -12.98 -4.11 17.26
N PRO A 78 -13.84 -4.82 16.52
CA PRO A 78 -14.38 -4.26 15.29
C PRO A 78 -15.09 -2.94 15.65
N PRO A 79 -14.89 -1.86 14.88
CA PRO A 79 -15.77 -0.70 15.02
C PRO A 79 -17.22 -1.19 14.86
N PRO A 80 -18.19 -0.62 15.59
CA PRO A 80 -19.59 -0.97 15.38
C PRO A 80 -19.89 -0.85 13.89
N ALA A 81 -20.43 -1.92 13.30
CA ALA A 81 -20.82 -1.92 11.90
C ALA A 81 -21.64 -0.66 11.63
N PRO A 82 -21.29 0.17 10.62
CA PRO A 82 -22.21 1.16 10.11
C PRO A 82 -23.50 0.41 9.77
N MET A 83 -24.59 0.78 10.43
CA MET A 83 -25.92 0.27 10.06
C MET A 83 -26.08 0.48 8.56
N GLU A 84 -26.13 -0.61 7.79
CA GLU A 84 -26.52 -0.54 6.40
C GLU A 84 -27.87 0.20 6.34
N PRO A 85 -27.96 1.36 5.65
CA PRO A 85 -29.26 1.90 5.35
C PRO A 85 -29.96 0.90 4.44
N LYS A 86 -31.03 0.31 4.97
CA LYS A 86 -32.04 -0.46 4.23
C LYS A 86 -32.25 0.14 2.85
N SER A 87 -32.22 -0.73 1.83
CA SER A 87 -32.64 -0.47 0.46
C SER A 87 -33.81 0.51 0.40
N ASN A 88 -33.63 1.64 -0.29
CA ASN A 88 -34.75 2.49 -0.67
C ASN A 88 -35.13 2.16 -2.13
N PRO A 89 -36.38 1.74 -2.40
CA PRO A 89 -36.82 1.39 -3.74
C PRO A 89 -36.98 2.63 -4.61
N GLN A 90 -36.46 2.54 -5.84
CA GLN A 90 -37.00 3.12 -7.08
C GLN A 90 -37.61 4.53 -6.99
N ALA A 91 -36.83 5.54 -7.37
CA ALA A 91 -37.38 6.85 -7.69
C ALA A 91 -38.29 6.76 -8.94
N PRO A 92 -39.45 7.44 -8.95
CA PRO A 92 -40.39 7.42 -10.06
C PRO A 92 -39.89 8.24 -11.25
N ILE A 93 -40.12 7.69 -12.45
CA ILE A 93 -39.96 8.35 -13.75
C ILE A 93 -41.00 9.50 -13.83
N PRO A 94 -40.62 10.76 -14.12
CA PRO A 94 -41.61 11.81 -14.36
C PRO A 94 -42.29 11.62 -15.74
N PRO A 95 -43.60 11.91 -15.86
CA PRO A 95 -44.34 11.80 -17.11
C PRO A 95 -44.00 12.93 -18.10
N MET A 96 -44.08 12.61 -19.39
CA MET A 96 -44.04 13.55 -20.52
C MET A 96 -45.24 14.50 -20.46
N ASP A 97 -45.02 15.77 -20.85
CA ASP A 97 -46.10 16.66 -21.29
C ASP A 97 -45.59 17.52 -22.47
N ASP A 98 -46.35 17.44 -23.56
CA ASP A 98 -46.19 18.05 -24.88
C ASP A 98 -46.32 19.59 -24.86
N SER A 99 -45.57 20.31 -25.71
CA SER A 99 -46.02 21.58 -26.29
C SER A 99 -45.24 22.01 -27.55
N ASP A 100 -45.99 21.94 -28.65
CA ASP A 100 -45.94 22.48 -30.02
C ASP A 100 -45.25 23.86 -30.32
N GLY A 101 -44.30 23.85 -31.29
CA GLY A 101 -43.97 24.82 -32.39
C GLY A 101 -43.72 26.34 -32.18
N PRO A 102 -43.31 27.14 -33.22
CA PRO A 102 -42.71 26.83 -34.54
C PRO A 102 -41.52 27.74 -35.02
N SER A 103 -40.83 27.26 -36.07
CA SER A 103 -40.19 27.94 -37.24
C SER A 103 -39.02 28.96 -37.17
N ALA A 104 -37.99 28.58 -37.94
CA ALA A 104 -37.29 29.32 -39.02
C ALA A 104 -36.15 30.32 -38.70
N THR A 105 -34.95 29.93 -39.14
CA THR A 105 -33.98 30.62 -40.05
C THR A 105 -32.64 29.86 -39.91
N ASP A 106 -31.74 29.67 -40.86
CA ASP A 106 -31.61 29.98 -42.27
C ASP A 106 -30.45 29.08 -42.78
N TYR A 107 -30.52 28.62 -44.02
CA TYR A 107 -29.53 27.72 -44.62
C TYR A 107 -28.21 28.44 -44.90
N THR A 108 -27.06 27.80 -44.61
CA THR A 108 -25.87 27.90 -45.47
C THR A 108 -25.06 26.60 -45.37
N ILE A 109 -25.12 25.80 -46.43
CA ILE A 109 -24.24 24.65 -46.68
C ILE A 109 -23.26 25.09 -47.78
N PRO A 110 -21.94 25.02 -47.56
CA PRO A 110 -21.00 24.84 -48.66
C PRO A 110 -20.64 23.36 -48.81
N ASP A 111 -20.83 22.91 -50.04
CA ASP A 111 -20.49 21.62 -50.63
C ASP A 111 -18.97 21.35 -50.61
N GLY A 112 -18.58 20.10 -50.34
CA GLY A 112 -17.18 19.65 -50.49
C GLY A 112 -16.85 18.37 -49.71
N MET A 113 -17.03 17.20 -50.35
CA MET A 113 -16.52 15.92 -49.85
C MET A 113 -14.96 15.89 -49.87
N PRO A 114 -14.28 15.07 -49.06
CA PRO A 114 -14.09 13.66 -49.43
C PRO A 114 -14.16 12.66 -48.27
N ALA A 115 -14.39 11.39 -48.61
CA ALA A 115 -14.37 10.25 -47.71
C ALA A 115 -13.04 10.12 -46.97
N VAL A 116 -13.07 10.10 -45.64
CA VAL A 116 -11.90 9.81 -44.79
C VAL A 116 -11.93 8.34 -44.40
N GLN A 117 -10.87 7.62 -44.76
CA GLN A 117 -10.60 6.23 -44.40
C GLN A 117 -10.60 6.00 -42.88
N PRO A 118 -10.95 4.79 -42.39
CA PRO A 118 -10.75 4.43 -40.99
C PRO A 118 -9.25 4.50 -40.63
N PRO A 119 -8.87 5.04 -39.45
CA PRO A 119 -7.47 5.17 -39.08
C PRO A 119 -6.84 3.80 -38.78
N GLU A 120 -5.73 3.52 -39.45
CA GLU A 120 -4.78 2.46 -39.11
C GLU A 120 -4.08 2.81 -37.77
N PRO A 121 -3.81 1.84 -36.87
CA PRO A 121 -3.22 2.14 -35.57
C PRO A 121 -1.78 2.64 -35.72
N GLU A 122 -1.53 3.90 -35.37
CA GLU A 122 -0.18 4.47 -35.32
C GLU A 122 0.68 3.77 -34.24
N PRO A 123 1.98 3.50 -34.52
CA PRO A 123 2.93 3.06 -33.50
C PRO A 123 3.18 4.18 -32.46
N PRO A 124 3.51 3.84 -31.21
CA PRO A 124 3.70 4.83 -30.14
C PRO A 124 4.89 5.76 -30.44
N PRO A 125 4.81 7.03 -29.98
CA PRO A 125 5.87 8.01 -30.23
C PRO A 125 7.19 7.65 -29.52
N PRO A 126 8.36 7.99 -30.10
CA PRO A 126 9.63 7.82 -29.42
C PRO A 126 9.76 8.78 -28.21
N PRO A 127 10.55 8.43 -27.18
CA PRO A 127 10.73 9.26 -26.00
C PRO A 127 11.44 10.59 -26.35
N PRO A 128 11.15 11.69 -25.63
CA PRO A 128 11.76 12.98 -25.90
C PRO A 128 13.26 12.99 -25.57
N SER A 129 14.08 13.33 -26.56
CA SER A 129 15.49 13.68 -26.39
C SER A 129 15.62 14.90 -25.46
N SER A 130 16.28 14.70 -24.31
CA SER A 130 16.57 15.78 -23.37
C SER A 130 17.68 16.72 -23.91
N PRO A 131 17.54 18.06 -23.82
CA PRO A 131 18.59 18.98 -24.18
C PRO A 131 19.70 19.01 -23.12
N VAL A 132 20.94 18.97 -23.59
CA VAL A 132 22.15 19.18 -22.79
C VAL A 132 22.32 20.69 -22.57
N ALA A 133 22.14 21.17 -21.34
CA ALA A 133 22.58 22.51 -20.94
C ALA A 133 22.94 22.50 -19.46
N ALA A 134 24.18 22.89 -19.20
CA ALA A 134 24.81 22.98 -17.90
C ALA A 134 24.04 23.93 -16.97
N GLY A 135 23.64 23.39 -15.82
CA GLY A 135 23.12 24.12 -14.69
C GLY A 135 23.28 23.24 -13.46
N SER A 136 24.33 23.48 -12.69
CA SER A 136 24.63 22.78 -11.44
C SER A 136 23.48 22.94 -10.45
N SER A 137 22.55 22.00 -10.49
CA SER A 137 21.68 21.70 -9.34
C SER A 137 22.37 20.59 -8.56
N PRO A 138 22.58 20.71 -7.24
CA PRO A 138 22.96 19.55 -6.45
C PRO A 138 21.78 18.58 -6.51
N SER A 139 21.90 17.62 -7.44
CA SER A 139 21.19 16.36 -7.42
C SER A 139 21.53 15.71 -6.08
N ALA A 140 20.72 16.00 -5.06
CA ALA A 140 20.63 15.19 -3.87
C ALA A 140 20.03 13.87 -4.31
N SER A 141 20.88 13.04 -4.93
CA SER A 141 20.62 11.63 -5.13
C SER A 141 20.15 11.10 -3.78
N PRO A 142 19.03 10.34 -3.68
CA PRO A 142 18.81 9.54 -2.49
C PRO A 142 20.03 8.65 -2.42
N HIS A 143 20.94 8.97 -1.49
CA HIS A 143 22.24 8.31 -1.35
C HIS A 143 21.95 6.83 -1.38
N ALA A 144 22.36 6.13 -2.43
CA ALA A 144 22.25 4.68 -2.48
C ALA A 144 22.87 4.15 -1.18
N TRP A 145 22.03 3.60 -0.30
CA TRP A 145 22.40 3.27 1.07
C TRP A 145 23.52 2.24 0.97
N ARG A 146 24.77 2.68 1.10
CA ARG A 146 25.89 1.76 1.08
C ARG A 146 25.83 0.98 2.39
N PRO A 147 25.75 -0.36 2.36
CA PRO A 147 25.80 -1.13 3.59
C PRO A 147 27.15 -0.80 4.27
N ARG A 148 27.07 -0.31 5.53
CA ARG A 148 28.15 0.12 6.46
C ARG A 148 28.40 1.62 6.65
N GLN A 149 27.55 2.53 6.19
CA GLN A 149 27.68 3.95 6.56
C GLN A 149 26.87 4.27 7.83
N ALA A 150 27.57 4.82 8.82
CA ALA A 150 26.96 5.39 10.01
C ALA A 150 26.57 6.84 9.68
N ILE A 151 25.31 7.21 9.90
CA ILE A 151 24.73 8.50 9.51
C ILE A 151 24.47 9.33 10.78
N ARG A 152 24.94 10.58 10.82
CA ARG A 152 24.61 11.52 11.90
C ARG A 152 23.14 11.91 11.79
N VAL A 153 22.41 11.85 12.89
CA VAL A 153 20.99 12.15 12.94
C VAL A 153 20.64 12.98 14.17
N ALA A 154 19.63 13.83 14.05
CA ALA A 154 18.94 14.44 15.18
C ALA A 154 17.73 13.57 15.54
N VAL A 155 17.61 13.26 16.83
CA VAL A 155 16.56 12.41 17.38
C VAL A 155 15.72 13.23 18.36
N GLU A 156 14.43 13.34 18.09
CA GLU A 156 13.48 14.08 18.92
C GLU A 156 12.30 13.17 19.30
N PRO A 157 11.76 13.26 20.53
CA PRO A 157 10.50 12.58 20.86
C PRO A 157 9.36 13.09 19.97
N SER A 158 8.56 12.17 19.44
CA SER A 158 7.38 12.57 18.67
C SER A 158 6.34 13.25 19.59
N PRO A 159 5.76 14.39 19.18
CA PRO A 159 4.72 15.06 19.96
C PRO A 159 3.42 14.25 20.00
N ASP A 160 3.17 13.43 18.98
CA ASP A 160 1.94 12.63 18.85
C ASP A 160 2.00 11.30 19.62
N ASP A 161 3.20 10.72 19.78
CA ASP A 161 3.38 9.42 20.41
C ASP A 161 4.71 9.31 21.17
N ARG A 162 4.61 9.13 22.49
CA ARG A 162 5.76 9.03 23.40
C ARG A 162 6.67 7.84 23.13
N ASN A 163 6.23 6.84 22.38
CA ASN A 163 7.02 5.67 22.02
C ASN A 163 7.68 5.81 20.64
N LEU A 164 7.42 6.92 19.93
CA LEU A 164 8.02 7.19 18.63
C LEU A 164 9.09 8.28 18.73
N LEU A 165 10.16 8.09 17.97
CA LEU A 165 11.24 9.05 17.83
C LEU A 165 11.26 9.55 16.38
N LEU A 166 11.27 10.86 16.20
CA LEU A 166 11.50 11.50 14.92
C LEU A 166 13.00 11.53 14.66
N VAL A 167 13.42 10.97 13.53
CA VAL A 167 14.84 10.89 13.15
C VAL A 167 15.06 11.72 11.89
N ARG A 168 15.91 12.74 11.98
CA ARG A 168 16.29 13.59 10.84
C ARG A 168 17.79 13.45 10.56
N PRO A 169 18.23 13.16 9.33
CA PRO A 169 19.66 13.16 9.00
C PRO A 169 20.26 14.56 9.16
N LEU A 170 21.45 14.64 9.74
CA LEU A 170 22.24 15.86 9.89
C LEU A 170 23.34 15.88 8.84
N ALA A 171 23.50 17.01 8.16
CA ALA A 171 24.61 17.22 7.25
C ALA A 171 25.96 17.37 7.99
N GLU A 172 27.06 17.28 7.26
CA GLU A 172 28.40 17.51 7.81
C GLU A 172 28.52 18.96 8.31
N GLY A 173 28.83 19.14 9.60
CA GLY A 173 28.87 20.46 10.24
C GLY A 173 27.52 21.00 10.74
N GLU A 174 26.40 20.33 10.44
CA GLU A 174 25.10 20.65 11.04
C GLU A 174 25.06 20.14 12.50
N THR A 175 24.51 20.97 13.39
CA THR A 175 24.31 20.65 14.82
C THR A 175 22.84 20.34 15.06
N ALA A 176 22.55 19.39 15.94
CA ALA A 176 21.17 19.09 16.31
C ALA A 176 20.48 20.32 16.94
N PRO A 177 19.18 20.55 16.66
CA PRO A 177 18.42 21.61 17.33
C PRO A 177 18.35 21.35 18.85
N GLU A 178 18.15 22.39 19.66
CA GLU A 178 18.28 22.33 21.14
C GLU A 178 17.35 21.30 21.81
N HIS A 179 16.25 20.92 21.16
CA HIS A 179 15.28 19.93 21.64
C HIS A 179 15.55 18.51 21.12
N ALA A 180 16.57 18.33 20.27
CA ALA A 180 16.94 17.06 19.68
C ALA A 180 18.32 16.59 20.16
N HIS A 181 18.47 15.28 20.24
CA HIS A 181 19.73 14.64 20.57
C HIS A 181 20.47 14.24 19.29
N GLU A 182 21.74 14.61 19.19
CA GLU A 182 22.61 14.08 18.14
C GLU A 182 22.91 12.59 18.41
N ALA A 183 22.66 11.75 17.42
CA ALA A 183 22.94 10.33 17.45
C ALA A 183 23.52 9.84 16.13
N MET A 184 24.00 8.60 16.12
CA MET A 184 24.54 7.94 14.94
C MET A 184 23.66 6.74 14.58
N LEU A 185 23.08 6.75 13.38
CA LEU A 185 22.27 5.65 12.86
C LEU A 185 23.13 4.75 11.97
N THR A 186 23.27 3.49 12.36
CA THR A 186 24.06 2.50 11.60
C THR A 186 23.16 1.34 11.20
N ALA A 187 23.13 1.01 9.90
CA ALA A 187 22.46 -0.19 9.43
C ALA A 187 23.17 -1.44 9.96
N MET A 188 22.42 -2.33 10.61
CA MET A 188 22.93 -3.57 11.17
C MET A 188 22.36 -4.77 10.41
N GLU A 189 23.19 -5.80 10.22
CA GLU A 189 22.73 -7.10 9.74
C GLU A 189 21.80 -7.73 10.78
N ALA A 190 20.76 -8.45 10.33
CA ALA A 190 19.88 -9.18 11.22
C ALA A 190 20.70 -10.19 12.06
N GLY A 191 20.61 -10.09 13.40
CA GLY A 191 21.38 -10.93 14.33
C GLY A 191 22.71 -10.33 14.81
N ALA A 192 23.06 -9.11 14.40
CA ALA A 192 24.24 -8.43 14.94
C ALA A 192 24.01 -7.99 16.40
N HIS A 193 24.78 -8.54 17.33
CA HIS A 193 24.69 -8.23 18.77
C HIS A 193 25.59 -7.03 19.14
N LEU A 194 24.99 -5.90 19.54
CA LEU A 194 25.71 -4.71 20.03
C LEU A 194 26.22 -4.82 21.48
N LEU A 195 25.86 -5.90 22.20
CA LEU A 195 26.02 -6.01 23.65
C LEU A 195 27.23 -6.83 24.09
N SER A 196 28.29 -6.92 23.28
CA SER A 196 29.57 -7.48 23.70
C SER A 196 30.34 -6.50 24.59
N ARG A 197 29.80 -6.19 25.78
CA ARG A 197 30.56 -5.52 26.84
C ARG A 197 31.59 -6.51 27.37
N LYS A 198 32.79 -6.48 26.77
CA LYS A 198 33.99 -7.12 27.32
C LYS A 198 34.35 -6.34 28.60
N ARG A 199 34.11 -6.96 29.77
CA ARG A 199 34.73 -6.53 31.03
C ARG A 199 36.22 -6.83 31.00
#